data_AF-A0A937T927-F1
#
_entry.id   AF-A0A937T927-F1
#
_cell.length_a   1.000
_cell.length_b   1.000
_cell.length_c   1.000
_cell.angle_alpha   90.00
_cell.angle_beta   90.00
_cell.angle_gamma   90.00
#
_symmetry.space_group_name_H-M   'P 1'
#
loop_
_entity.id
_entity.type
_entity.pdbx_description
1 polymer ?
#
loop_
_entity_poly.entity_id
_entity_poly.type
_entity_poly.pdbx_seq_one_letter_code
_entity_poly.pdbx_strand_id
1 'polypeptide(L)'
;MSNQVALERLEQQAVQLLPQEQLELVAYISQQLSVMPFVAPMIMNEKSLRRQREKEAGELLALCDAAAKMWEGDFDAAEDIRQMRWDRDAQI
;
A
#
# COMPACT_ATOMS: atom_id res chain seq x y z
N MET A 1 -0.31 24.24 21.07
CA MET A 1 0.29 23.48 22.18
C MET A 1 -0.38 22.11 22.19
N SER A 2 0.23 21.11 21.54
CA SER A 2 -0.33 19.76 21.45
C SER A 2 -0.12 19.06 22.79
N ASN A 3 -1.15 19.03 23.64
CA ASN A 3 -1.16 18.23 24.86
C ASN A 3 -1.23 16.74 24.47
N GLN A 4 -0.10 16.18 24.05
CA GLN A 4 0.07 14.73 23.94
C GLN A 4 0.13 14.16 25.35
N VAL A 5 -1.04 13.95 25.94
CA VAL A 5 -1.15 13.12 27.14
C VAL A 5 -0.94 11.67 26.68
N ALA A 6 0.12 11.03 27.18
CA ALA A 6 0.40 9.62 26.91
C ALA A 6 -0.79 8.76 27.37
N LEU A 7 -1.20 7.80 26.54
CA LEU A 7 -2.37 6.95 26.78
C LEU A 7 -2.28 6.22 28.13
N GLU A 8 -1.08 5.81 28.53
CA GLU A 8 -0.83 5.15 29.82
C GLU A 8 -1.20 6.04 31.02
N ARG A 9 -1.04 7.37 30.91
CA ARG A 9 -1.42 8.30 31.97
C ARG A 9 -2.95 8.47 32.07
N LEU A 10 -3.65 8.40 30.94
CA LEU A 10 -5.11 8.45 30.93
C LEU A 10 -5.71 7.18 31.53
N GLU A 11 -5.13 6.01 31.24
CA GLU A 11 -5.54 4.75 31.86
C GLU A 11 -5.36 4.78 33.38
N GLN A 12 -4.21 5.27 33.86
CA GLN A 12 -3.96 5.43 35.30
C GLN A 12 -4.97 6.36 35.98
N GLN A 13 -5.43 7.41 35.29
CA GLN A 13 -6.44 8.33 35.81
C GLN A 13 -7.84 7.71 35.78
N ALA A 14 -8.18 6.94 34.73
CA ALA A 14 -9.46 6.27 34.62
C ALA A 14 -9.66 5.19 35.71
N VAL A 15 -8.59 4.48 36.09
CA VAL A 15 -8.64 3.47 37.16
C VAL A 15 -8.88 4.07 38.55
N GLN A 16 -8.55 5.35 38.75
CA GLN A 16 -8.79 6.06 40.02
C GLN A 16 -10.23 6.55 40.19
N LEU A 17 -11.04 6.50 39.14
CA LEU A 17 -12.45 6.90 39.17
C LEU A 17 -13.33 5.81 39.81
N LEU A 18 -14.45 6.23 40.41
CA LEU A 18 -15.47 5.29 40.86
C LEU A 18 -16.13 4.60 39.66
N PRO A 19 -16.65 3.37 39.82
CA PRO A 19 -17.26 2.63 38.71
C PRO A 19 -18.37 3.39 37.97
N GLN A 20 -19.13 4.23 38.67
CA GLN A 20 -20.17 5.07 38.07
C GLN A 20 -19.58 6.15 37.16
N GLU A 21 -18.51 6.80 37.60
CA GLU A 21 -17.81 7.85 36.85
C GLU A 21 -17.11 7.27 35.61
N GLN A 22 -16.62 6.03 35.69
CA GLN A 22 -16.09 5.30 34.54
C GLN A 22 -17.17 5.07 33.48
N LEU A 23 -18.38 4.68 33.89
CA LEU A 23 -19.51 4.48 32.96
C LEU A 23 -19.96 5.78 32.31
N GLU A 24 -20.00 6.89 33.06
CA GLU A 24 -20.30 8.22 32.52
C GLU A 24 -19.24 8.68 31.50
N LEU A 25 -17.96 8.43 31.78
CA LEU A 25 -16.86 8.72 30.86
C LEU A 25 -16.98 7.93 29.56
N VAL A 26 -17.32 6.65 29.63
CA VAL A 26 -17.55 5.80 28.45
C VAL A 26 -18.74 6.31 27.65
N ALA A 27 -19.85 6.66 28.29
CA ALA A 27 -21.01 7.22 27.62
C ALA A 27 -20.67 8.54 26.90
N TYR A 28 -19.92 9.43 27.56
CA TYR A 28 -19.47 10.70 27.00
C TYR A 28 -18.58 10.49 25.76
N ILE A 29 -17.57 9.62 25.85
CA ILE A 29 -16.67 9.31 24.73
C ILE A 29 -17.46 8.71 23.56
N SER A 30 -18.38 7.79 23.85
CA SER A 30 -19.20 7.13 22.83
C SER A 30 -20.08 8.14 22.08
N GLN A 31 -20.68 9.09 22.81
CA GLN A 31 -21.44 10.17 22.21
C GLN A 31 -20.57 11.09 21.34
N GLN A 32 -19.38 11.48 21.83
CA GLN A 32 -18.45 12.30 21.06
C GLN A 32 -18.00 11.59 19.78
N LEU A 33 -17.68 10.29 19.85
CA LEU A 33 -17.31 9.49 18.68
C LEU A 33 -18.49 9.29 17.71
N SER A 34 -19.73 9.24 18.21
CA SER A 34 -20.92 9.12 17.37
C SER A 34 -21.27 10.42 16.63
N VAL A 35 -20.95 11.58 17.21
CA VAL A 35 -21.18 12.90 16.59
C VAL A 35 -20.00 13.33 15.73
N MET A 36 -18.81 12.82 16.02
CA MET A 36 -17.62 13.09 15.22
C MET A 36 -17.83 12.50 13.82
N PRO A 37 -17.79 13.32 12.76
CA PRO A 37 -17.81 12.79 11.40
C PRO A 37 -16.60 11.87 11.28
N PHE A 38 -16.85 10.59 11.00
CA PHE A 38 -15.82 9.60 10.76
C PHE A 38 -14.92 10.11 9.64
N VAL A 39 -13.78 10.69 10.00
CA VAL A 39 -12.70 10.96 9.05
C VAL A 39 -12.02 9.62 8.83
N ALA A 40 -12.69 8.77 8.04
CA ALA A 40 -11.99 7.71 7.33
C ALA A 40 -10.76 8.34 6.67
N PRO A 41 -9.60 7.66 6.62
CA PRO A 41 -8.56 8.10 5.71
C PRO A 41 -9.22 8.20 4.34
N MET A 42 -9.20 9.42 3.79
CA MET A 42 -9.98 9.87 2.64
C MET A 42 -10.46 8.70 1.78
N ILE A 43 -11.77 8.52 1.68
CA ILE A 43 -12.36 7.89 0.51
C ILE A 43 -11.92 8.79 -0.65
N MET A 44 -10.74 8.53 -1.21
CA MET A 44 -10.36 9.08 -2.49
C MET A 44 -11.51 8.72 -3.39
N ASN A 45 -12.16 9.74 -3.96
CA ASN A 45 -13.25 9.59 -4.91
C ASN A 45 -12.90 8.42 -5.84
N GLU A 46 -13.75 7.42 -5.95
CA GLU A 46 -13.44 6.20 -6.70
C GLU A 46 -12.93 6.53 -8.13
N LYS A 47 -13.39 7.66 -8.69
CA LYS A 47 -12.91 8.23 -9.95
C LYS A 47 -11.46 8.71 -9.90
N SER A 48 -11.00 9.35 -8.82
CA SER A 48 -9.60 9.75 -8.67
C SER A 48 -8.68 8.55 -8.49
N LEU A 49 -9.13 7.54 -7.74
CA LEU A 49 -8.37 6.31 -7.56
C LEU A 49 -8.23 5.53 -8.87
N ARG A 50 -9.31 5.42 -9.67
CA ARG A 50 -9.25 4.81 -11.01
C ARG A 50 -8.30 5.55 -11.94
N ARG A 51 -8.37 6.89 -11.99
CA ARG A 51 -7.46 7.71 -12.80
C ARG A 51 -6.00 7.53 -12.40
N GLN A 52 -5.73 7.40 -11.11
CA GLN A 52 -4.36 7.16 -10.63
C GLN A 52 -3.86 5.79 -11.10
N ARG A 53 -4.66 4.73 -10.97
CA ARG A 53 -4.31 3.39 -11.47
C ARG A 53 -4.14 3.34 -12.98
N GLU A 54 -4.98 4.03 -13.73
CA GLU A 54 -4.85 4.14 -15.19
C GLU A 54 -3.54 4.82 -15.57
N LYS A 55 -3.14 5.86 -14.85
CA LYS A 55 -1.86 6.54 -15.05
C LYS A 55 -0.68 5.61 -14.76
N GLU A 56 -0.69 4.93 -13.62
CA GLU A 56 0.35 3.97 -13.22
C GLU A 56 0.46 2.81 -14.22
N ALA A 57 -0.67 2.29 -14.70
CA ALA A 57 -0.70 1.25 -15.73
C ALA A 57 -0.13 1.75 -17.07
N GLY A 58 -0.43 2.99 -17.46
CA GLY A 58 0.13 3.61 -18.66
C GLY A 58 1.65 3.78 -18.58
N GLU A 59 2.18 4.18 -17.43
CA GLU A 59 3.62 4.29 -17.20
C GLU A 59 4.33 2.93 -17.29
N LEU A 60 3.72 1.88 -16.71
CA LEU A 60 4.24 0.51 -16.82
C LEU A 60 4.24 0.00 -18.27
N LEU A 61 3.16 0.23 -19.01
CA LEU A 61 3.09 -0.17 -20.42
C LEU A 61 4.14 0.56 -21.27
N ALA A 62 4.36 1.86 -21.03
CA ALA A 62 5.39 2.61 -21.73
C ALA A 62 6.81 2.07 -21.47
N LEU A 63 7.08 1.61 -20.24
CA LEU A 63 8.35 0.95 -19.91
C LEU A 63 8.50 -0.40 -20.64
N CYS A 64 7.42 -1.18 -20.70
CA CYS A 64 7.41 -2.44 -21.47
C CYS A 64 7.64 -2.20 -22.96
N ASP A 65 6.98 -1.19 -23.55
CA ASP A 65 7.16 -0.82 -24.96
C ASP A 65 8.58 -0.35 -25.24
N ALA A 66 9.18 0.42 -24.32
CA ALA A 66 10.57 0.83 -24.43
C ALA A 66 11.52 -0.37 -24.37
N ALA A 67 11.31 -1.30 -23.43
CA ALA A 67 12.10 -2.52 -23.32
C ALA A 67 11.95 -3.41 -24.56
N ALA A 68 10.73 -3.57 -25.07
CA ALA A 68 10.46 -4.33 -26.29
C ALA A 68 11.16 -3.71 -27.52
N LYS A 69 11.19 -2.38 -27.63
CA LYS A 69 11.93 -1.69 -28.69
C LYS A 69 13.45 -1.83 -28.56
N MET A 70 13.97 -1.98 -27.35
CA MET A 70 15.39 -2.26 -27.13
C MET A 70 15.77 -3.69 -27.51
N TRP A 71 14.81 -4.60 -27.56
CA TRP A 71 14.99 -5.97 -28.03
C TRP A 71 14.67 -6.04 -29.53
N GLU A 72 15.58 -5.52 -30.35
CA GLU A 72 15.50 -5.59 -31.81
C GLU A 72 16.28 -6.84 -32.30
N GLY A 73 15.59 -7.81 -32.91
CA GLY A 73 16.19 -9.00 -33.50
C GLY A 73 15.29 -10.25 -33.48
N ASP A 74 15.52 -11.17 -34.41
CA ASP A 74 14.91 -12.50 -34.39
C ASP A 74 15.63 -13.35 -33.32
N PHE A 75 14.94 -13.66 -32.23
CA PHE A 75 15.47 -14.50 -31.16
C PHE A 75 14.94 -15.94 -31.32
N ASP A 76 15.73 -16.81 -31.94
CA ASP A 76 15.47 -18.25 -31.91
C ASP A 76 16.31 -18.91 -30.81
N ALA A 77 15.76 -18.88 -29.59
CA ALA A 77 16.37 -19.51 -28.43
C ALA A 77 16.72 -20.98 -28.66
N ALA A 78 15.99 -21.69 -29.53
CA ALA A 78 16.26 -23.09 -29.81
C ALA A 78 17.49 -23.25 -30.71
N GLU A 79 17.70 -22.35 -31.68
CA GLU A 79 18.91 -22.31 -32.50
C GLU A 79 20.14 -21.93 -31.68
N ASP A 80 20.04 -20.91 -30.83
CA ASP A 80 21.13 -20.49 -29.95
C ASP A 80 21.58 -21.63 -29.03
N ILE A 81 20.64 -22.40 -28.48
CA ILE A 81 20.94 -23.57 -27.65
C ILE A 81 21.58 -24.70 -28.46
N ARG A 82 21.16 -24.91 -29.72
CA ARG A 82 21.80 -25.90 -30.60
C ARG A 82 23.25 -25.50 -30.88
N GLN A 83 23.50 -24.24 -31.20
CA GLN A 83 24.85 -23.73 -31.48
C GLN A 83 25.77 -23.86 -30.27
N MET A 84 25.31 -23.46 -29.08
CA MET A 84 26.10 -23.61 -27.83
C MET A 84 26.47 -25.07 -27.53
N ARG A 85 25.58 -26.03 -27.85
CA ARG A 85 25.86 -27.46 -27.66
C ARG A 85 26.89 -27.96 -28.65
N TRP A 86 26.80 -27.56 -29.92
CA TRP A 86 27.80 -27.90 -30.92
C TRP A 86 29.18 -27.31 -30.60
N ASP A 87 29.25 -26.04 -30.21
CA ASP A 87 30.53 -25.39 -29.87
C ASP A 87 31.22 -26.07 -28.68
N ARG A 88 30.44 -26.55 -27.71
CA ARG A 88 30.94 -27.36 -26.58
C ARG A 88 31.46 -28.71 -27.05
N ASP A 89 30.68 -29.41 -27.88
CA ASP A 89 31.01 -30.76 -28.32
C ASP A 89 32.21 -30.76 -29.31
N ALA A 90 32.46 -29.64 -30.01
CA ALA A 90 33.63 -29.43 -30.86
C ALA A 90 34.94 -29.15 -30.09
N GLN A 91 34.87 -28.91 -28.78
CA GLN A 91 36.03 -28.67 -27.90
C GLN A 91 36.49 -29.92 -27.15
N ILE A 92 35.92 -31.09 -27.47
CA ILE A 92 36.23 -32.41 -26.89
C ILE A 92 36.88 -33.28 -27.95
#